data_AF-A0A948TRL6-F1
#
_entry.id   AF-A0A948TRL6-F1
#
_cell.length_a   1.000
_cell.length_b   1.000
_cell.length_c   1.000
_cell.angle_alpha   90.00
_cell.angle_beta   90.00
_cell.angle_gamma   90.00
#
_symmetry.space_group_name_H-M   'P 1'
#
loop_
_entity.id
_entity.type
_entity.pdbx_description
1 polymer ?
#
loop_
_entity_poly.entity_id
_entity_poly.type
_entity_poly.pdbx_seq_one_letter_code
_entity_poly.pdbx_strand_id
1 'polypeptide(L)'
;MNLLNRISNHQTKSISFAALILSVFTFLSFVFGLLRDRLLTSGFGAGNELDVYYTAFRIPDFIAMVLITGAIGVAVIPIFARNLVLGREKAFSYLSNLLNIALVGLIAICFILFIFTPQLMS
;
A
#
# COMPACT_ATOMS: atom_id res chain seq x y z
N MET A 1 -44.21 8.88 1.40
CA MET A 1 -42.89 8.81 2.05
C MET A 1 -41.85 8.15 1.13
N ASN A 2 -41.65 8.62 -0.12
CA ASN A 2 -40.88 7.88 -1.14
C ASN A 2 -40.12 8.76 -2.17
N LEU A 3 -39.81 10.02 -1.85
CA LEU A 3 -39.12 10.93 -2.78
C LEU A 3 -37.72 11.35 -2.31
N LEU A 4 -37.47 11.38 -1.00
CA LEU A 4 -36.17 11.79 -0.43
C LEU A 4 -35.08 10.70 -0.55
N ASN A 5 -35.45 9.41 -0.67
CA ASN A 5 -34.47 8.34 -0.78
C ASN A 5 -33.90 8.16 -2.21
N ARG A 6 -34.42 8.92 -3.19
CA ARG A 6 -33.97 8.87 -4.60
C ARG A 6 -32.84 9.85 -4.91
N ILE A 7 -32.57 10.78 -3.98
CA ILE A 7 -31.58 11.86 -4.14
C ILE A 7 -30.22 11.45 -3.53
N SER A 8 -30.19 10.42 -2.68
CA SER A 8 -28.97 9.73 -2.23
C SER A 8 -28.45 8.73 -3.29
N ASN A 9 -28.43 9.14 -4.56
CA ASN A 9 -27.88 8.34 -5.66
C ASN A 9 -27.16 9.23 -6.66
N HIS A 10 -26.31 10.14 -6.17
CA HIS A 10 -25.26 10.71 -7.00
C HIS A 10 -24.20 9.64 -7.24
N GLN A 11 -24.52 8.72 -8.16
CA GLN A 11 -23.54 7.81 -8.73
C GLN A 11 -22.43 8.65 -9.34
N THR A 12 -21.31 8.62 -8.63
CA THR A 12 -19.98 9.08 -9.00
C THR A 12 -19.65 8.74 -10.46
N LYS A 13 -18.84 9.59 -11.09
CA LYS A 13 -18.25 9.42 -12.43
C LYS A 13 -17.95 7.95 -12.73
N SER A 14 -18.37 7.51 -13.93
CA SER A 14 -18.29 6.14 -14.48
C SER A 14 -17.15 5.28 -13.90
N ILE A 15 -17.47 4.05 -13.48
CA ILE A 15 -16.52 3.02 -13.02
C ILE A 15 -15.33 2.89 -13.98
N SER A 16 -15.55 3.06 -15.29
CA SER A 16 -14.51 3.05 -16.32
C SER A 16 -13.45 4.15 -16.13
N PHE A 17 -13.84 5.33 -15.66
CA PHE A 17 -12.92 6.43 -15.39
C PHE A 17 -12.04 6.16 -14.17
N ALA A 18 -12.63 5.58 -13.10
CA ALA A 18 -11.86 5.16 -11.93
C ALA A 18 -10.87 4.03 -12.27
N ALA A 19 -11.31 3.06 -13.07
CA ALA A 19 -10.44 1.99 -13.58
C ALA A 19 -9.32 2.53 -14.46
N LEU A 20 -9.61 3.50 -15.34
CA LEU A 20 -8.61 4.14 -16.18
C LEU A 20 -7.55 4.86 -15.35
N ILE A 21 -7.98 5.64 -14.34
CA ILE A 21 -7.06 6.29 -13.40
C ILE A 21 -6.15 5.24 -12.75
N LEU A 22 -6.73 4.18 -12.18
CA LEU A 22 -5.95 3.15 -11.50
C LEU A 22 -4.95 2.46 -12.43
N SER A 23 -5.36 2.15 -13.66
CA SER A 23 -4.49 1.55 -14.68
C SER A 23 -3.35 2.48 -15.07
N VAL A 24 -3.60 3.79 -15.24
CA VAL A 24 -2.57 4.77 -15.55
C VAL A 24 -1.56 4.85 -14.41
N PHE A 25 -2.01 4.95 -13.15
CA PHE A 25 -1.11 5.00 -12.00
C PHE A 25 -0.34 3.68 -11.79
N THR A 26 -0.95 2.53 -12.08
CA THR A 26 -0.30 1.22 -12.01
C THR A 26 0.78 1.11 -13.09
N PHE A 27 0.45 1.50 -14.33
CA PHE A 27 1.41 1.54 -15.42
C PHE A 27 2.58 2.48 -15.10
N LEU A 28 2.29 3.67 -14.55
CA LEU A 28 3.31 4.62 -14.16
C LEU A 28 4.22 4.04 -13.05
N SER A 29 3.65 3.30 -12.10
CA SER A 29 4.42 2.61 -11.06
C SER A 29 5.37 1.56 -11.65
N PHE A 30 4.96 0.83 -12.70
CA PHE A 30 5.84 -0.09 -13.42
C PHE A 30 6.94 0.64 -14.18
N VAL A 31 6.63 1.76 -14.83
CA VAL A 31 7.64 2.59 -15.50
C VAL A 31 8.67 3.09 -14.49
N PHE A 32 8.25 3.55 -13.31
CA PHE A 32 9.17 3.94 -12.23
C PHE A 32 10.02 2.78 -11.72
N GLY A 33 9.45 1.56 -11.63
CA GLY A 33 10.21 0.35 -11.31
C GLY A 33 11.31 0.07 -12.34
N LEU A 34 10.97 0.11 -13.63
CA LEU A 34 11.95 -0.06 -14.72
C LEU A 34 13.03 1.02 -14.72
N LEU A 35 12.65 2.27 -14.43
CA LEU A 35 13.59 3.38 -14.31
C LEU A 35 14.53 3.16 -13.12
N ARG A 36 14.02 2.75 -11.95
CA ARG A 36 14.82 2.38 -10.79
C ARG A 36 15.83 1.31 -11.16
N ASP A 37 15.41 0.24 -11.81
CA ASP A 37 16.29 -0.89 -12.16
C ASP A 37 17.37 -0.48 -13.17
N ARG A 38 17.04 0.37 -14.15
CA ARG A 38 18.04 0.96 -15.06
C ARG A 38 19.04 1.84 -14.32
N LEU A 39 18.57 2.73 -13.44
CA LEU A 39 19.45 3.63 -12.69
C LEU A 39 20.41 2.83 -11.80
N LEU A 40 19.90 1.82 -11.09
CA LEU A 40 20.71 0.93 -10.26
C LEU A 40 21.75 0.19 -11.10
N THR A 41 21.33 -0.47 -12.18
CA THR A 41 22.25 -1.21 -13.07
C THR A 41 23.31 -0.30 -13.69
N SER A 42 22.95 0.93 -14.07
CA SER A 42 23.90 1.88 -14.67
C SER A 42 24.88 2.48 -13.67
N GLY A 43 24.47 2.68 -12.41
CA GLY A 43 25.31 3.27 -11.36
C GLY A 43 26.23 2.26 -10.68
N PHE A 44 25.73 1.07 -10.37
CA PHE A 44 26.47 0.04 -9.63
C PHE A 44 27.08 -1.05 -10.53
N GLY A 45 26.63 -1.15 -11.80
CA GLY A 45 26.99 -2.24 -12.70
C GLY A 45 26.19 -3.52 -12.39
N ALA A 46 26.10 -4.42 -13.37
CA ALA A 46 25.50 -5.75 -13.17
C ALA A 46 26.51 -6.64 -12.40
N GLY A 47 26.48 -6.60 -11.07
CA GLY A 47 27.40 -7.35 -10.21
C GLY A 47 26.83 -7.60 -8.80
N ASN A 48 27.63 -8.22 -7.93
CA ASN A 48 27.20 -8.70 -6.60
C ASN A 48 26.52 -7.63 -5.72
N GLU A 49 26.93 -6.38 -5.80
CA GLU A 49 26.32 -5.28 -5.02
C GLU A 49 24.83 -5.10 -5.34
N LEU A 50 24.45 -5.25 -6.62
CA LEU A 50 23.06 -5.15 -7.07
C LEU A 50 22.22 -6.32 -6.58
N ASP A 51 22.80 -7.52 -6.57
CA ASP A 51 22.14 -8.74 -6.09
C ASP A 51 21.87 -8.68 -4.59
N VAL A 52 22.82 -8.13 -3.81
CA VAL A 52 22.63 -7.90 -2.37
C VAL A 52 21.51 -6.89 -2.15
N TYR A 53 21.47 -5.80 -2.91
CA TYR A 53 20.38 -4.83 -2.86
C TYR A 53 19.03 -5.48 -3.14
N TYR A 54 18.89 -6.19 -4.27
CA TYR A 54 17.62 -6.85 -4.61
C TYR A 54 17.19 -7.91 -3.60
N THR A 55 18.15 -8.65 -3.04
CA THR A 55 17.89 -9.63 -1.99
C THR A 55 17.38 -8.96 -0.71
N ALA A 56 17.96 -7.83 -0.31
CA ALA A 56 17.54 -7.08 0.87
C ALA A 56 16.10 -6.56 0.75
N PHE A 57 15.66 -6.15 -0.46
CA PHE A 57 14.29 -5.67 -0.70
C PHE A 57 13.24 -6.77 -0.86
N ARG A 58 13.65 -8.04 -1.01
CA ARG A 58 12.73 -9.17 -1.22
C ARG A 58 11.74 -9.37 -0.07
N ILE A 59 12.20 -9.27 1.17
CA ILE A 59 11.35 -9.42 2.36
C ILE A 59 10.35 -8.26 2.48
N PRO A 60 10.78 -6.99 2.43
CA PRO A 60 9.85 -5.85 2.38
C PRO A 60 8.80 -5.96 1.27
N ASP A 61 9.22 -6.27 0.04
CA ASP A 61 8.32 -6.37 -1.11
C ASP A 61 7.28 -7.48 -0.92
N PHE A 62 7.69 -8.62 -0.38
CA PHE A 62 6.77 -9.72 -0.06
C PHE A 62 5.70 -9.29 0.96
N ILE A 63 6.12 -8.66 2.06
CA ILE A 63 5.19 -8.19 3.10
C ILE A 63 4.22 -7.15 2.51
N ALA A 64 4.71 -6.22 1.71
CA ALA A 64 3.88 -5.21 1.04
C ALA A 64 2.85 -5.86 0.10
N MET A 65 3.27 -6.84 -0.70
CA MET A 65 2.37 -7.57 -1.61
C MET A 65 1.25 -8.30 -0.84
N VAL A 66 1.58 -9.01 0.24
CA VAL A 66 0.60 -9.73 1.09
C VAL A 66 -0.36 -8.74 1.77
N LEU A 67 0.12 -7.60 2.25
CA LEU A 67 -0.73 -6.58 2.86
C LEU A 67 -1.71 -5.97 1.86
N ILE A 68 -1.23 -5.64 0.64
CA ILE A 68 -2.08 -5.06 -0.42
C ILE A 68 -3.15 -6.05 -0.87
N THR A 69 -2.73 -7.28 -1.20
CA THR A 69 -3.63 -8.31 -1.76
C THR A 69 -4.56 -8.92 -0.70
N GLY A 70 -4.09 -9.06 0.54
CA GLY A 70 -4.86 -9.62 1.64
C GLY A 70 -5.58 -8.55 2.46
N ALA A 71 -4.83 -7.88 3.34
CA ALA A 71 -5.42 -7.03 4.37
C ALA A 71 -6.17 -5.81 3.82
N ILE A 72 -5.57 -5.08 2.87
CA ILE A 72 -6.14 -3.82 2.37
C ILE A 72 -7.37 -4.09 1.49
N GLY A 73 -7.23 -4.96 0.49
CA GLY A 73 -8.28 -5.29 -0.47
C GLY A 73 -9.51 -5.93 0.16
N VAL A 74 -9.32 -6.86 1.10
CA VAL A 74 -10.41 -7.70 1.64
C VAL A 74 -11.05 -7.10 2.89
N ALA A 75 -10.28 -6.44 3.77
CA ALA A 75 -10.79 -5.96 5.05
C ALA A 75 -10.84 -4.44 5.15
N VAL A 76 -9.75 -3.73 4.80
CA VAL A 76 -9.67 -2.28 5.06
C VAL A 76 -10.64 -1.49 4.19
N ILE A 77 -10.68 -1.74 2.89
CA ILE A 77 -11.54 -0.97 1.96
C ILE A 77 -13.04 -1.15 2.29
N PRO A 78 -13.57 -2.38 2.48
CA PRO A 78 -14.99 -2.55 2.81
C PRO A 78 -15.39 -1.95 4.15
N ILE A 79 -14.54 -2.07 5.17
CA ILE A 79 -14.81 -1.51 6.50
C ILE A 79 -14.75 0.02 6.46
N PHE A 80 -13.80 0.60 5.72
CA PHE A 80 -13.74 2.04 5.51
C PHE A 80 -14.97 2.55 4.78
N ALA A 81 -15.37 1.89 3.67
CA ALA A 81 -16.57 2.25 2.92
C ALA A 81 -17.84 2.17 3.79
N ARG A 82 -17.96 1.15 4.65
CA ARG A 82 -19.06 1.03 5.61
C ARG A 82 -19.07 2.17 6.63
N ASN A 83 -17.91 2.53 7.18
CA ASN A 83 -17.82 3.66 8.11
C ASN A 83 -18.07 5.01 7.43
N LEU A 84 -17.78 5.12 6.13
CA LEU A 84 -18.04 6.34 5.36
C LEU A 84 -19.54 6.65 5.30
N VAL A 85 -20.39 5.62 5.17
CA VAL A 85 -21.85 5.75 5.21
C VAL A 85 -22.35 6.25 6.57
N LEU A 86 -21.69 5.87 7.66
CA LEU A 86 -22.03 6.29 9.02
C LEU A 86 -21.54 7.70 9.37
N GLY A 87 -20.68 8.29 8.53
CA GLY A 87 -20.14 9.64 8.68
C GLY A 87 -18.66 9.71 8.37
N ARG A 88 -18.25 10.81 7.72
CA ARG A 88 -16.86 11.03 7.29
C ARG A 88 -15.88 10.97 8.46
N GLU A 89 -16.21 11.59 9.60
CA GLU A 89 -15.33 11.57 10.78
C GLU A 89 -15.06 10.14 11.29
N LYS A 90 -16.08 9.28 11.35
CA LYS A 90 -15.92 7.89 11.79
C LYS A 90 -15.02 7.08 10.86
N ALA A 91 -15.16 7.27 9.55
CA ALA A 91 -14.30 6.61 8.56
C ALA A 91 -12.84 7.04 8.68
N PHE A 92 -12.59 8.34 8.79
CA PHE A 92 -11.23 8.88 8.92
C PHE A 92 -10.63 8.59 10.30
N SER A 93 -11.43 8.54 11.36
CA SER A 93 -10.98 8.10 12.69
C SER A 93 -10.56 6.62 12.68
N TYR A 94 -11.37 5.74 12.07
CA TYR A 94 -11.00 4.33 11.85
C TYR A 94 -9.69 4.20 11.07
N LEU A 95 -9.57 4.91 9.94
CA LEU A 95 -8.37 4.87 9.11
C LEU A 95 -7.14 5.39 9.86
N SER A 96 -7.28 6.49 10.61
CA SER A 96 -6.20 7.05 11.42
C SER A 96 -5.76 6.09 12.51
N ASN A 97 -6.70 5.43 13.18
CA ASN A 97 -6.39 4.44 14.21
C ASN A 97 -5.68 3.20 13.61
N LEU A 98 -6.17 2.70 12.47
CA LEU A 98 -5.53 1.64 11.71
C LEU A 98 -4.08 2.00 11.34
N LEU A 99 -3.86 3.20 10.78
CA LEU A 99 -2.54 3.68 10.40
C LEU A 99 -1.62 3.87 11.62
N ASN A 100 -2.13 4.37 12.75
CA ASN A 100 -1.36 4.47 13.99
C ASN A 100 -0.93 3.10 14.50
N ILE A 101 -1.83 2.11 14.51
CA ILE A 101 -1.48 0.73 14.91
C ILE A 101 -0.44 0.15 13.96
N ALA A 102 -0.60 0.33 12.65
CA ALA A 102 0.36 -0.13 11.65
C ALA A 102 1.73 0.55 11.84
N LEU A 103 1.76 1.85 12.14
CA LEU A 103 2.98 2.60 12.39
C LEU A 103 3.69 2.13 13.66
N VAL A 104 2.95 1.94 14.77
CA VAL A 104 3.50 1.40 16.01
C VAL A 104 4.03 -0.02 15.79
N GLY A 105 3.29 -0.85 15.06
CA GLY A 105 3.72 -2.19 14.68
C GLY A 105 5.00 -2.18 13.84
N LEU A 106 5.08 -1.27 12.86
CA LEU A 106 6.28 -1.10 12.03
C LEU A 106 7.48 -0.66 12.88
N ILE A 107 7.31 0.31 13.78
CA ILE A 107 8.36 0.73 14.71
C ILE A 107 8.81 -0.44 15.58
N ALA A 108 7.89 -1.23 16.12
CA ALA A 108 8.22 -2.40 16.91
C ALA A 108 8.99 -3.46 16.10
N ILE A 109 8.56 -3.74 14.86
CA ILE A 109 9.27 -4.66 13.96
C ILE A 109 10.68 -4.13 13.65
N CYS A 110 10.82 -2.85 13.30
CA CYS A 110 12.12 -2.23 13.07
C CYS A 110 13.02 -2.31 14.31
N PHE A 111 12.47 -2.10 15.50
CA PHE A 111 13.21 -2.20 16.75
C PHE A 111 13.68 -3.64 17.03
N ILE A 112 12.83 -4.64 16.79
CA ILE A 112 13.20 -6.05 16.88
C ILE A 112 14.30 -6.36 15.88
N LEU A 113 14.11 -6.01 14.60
CA LEU A 113 15.11 -6.23 13.57
C LEU A 113 16.44 -5.59 13.96
N PHE A 114 16.44 -4.35 14.45
CA PHE A 114 17.66 -3.66 14.91
C PHE A 114 18.43 -4.45 15.99
N ILE A 115 17.73 -5.06 16.95
CA ILE A 115 18.34 -5.91 17.98
C ILE A 115 18.94 -7.19 17.38
N PHE A 116 18.25 -7.79 16.40
CA PHE A 116 18.63 -9.06 15.80
C PHE A 116 19.58 -8.93 14.59
N THR A 117 19.76 -7.73 14.03
CA THR A 117 20.71 -7.43 12.93
C THR A 117 22.11 -8.02 13.18
N PRO A 118 22.76 -7.84 14.35
CA PRO A 118 24.09 -8.42 14.57
C PRO A 118 24.13 -9.95 14.46
N GLN A 119 23.02 -10.64 14.72
CA GLN A 119 22.91 -12.11 14.60
C GLN A 119 22.57 -12.56 13.17
N LEU A 120 22.01 -11.66 12.33
CA LEU A 120 21.76 -11.92 10.91
C LEU A 120 22.99 -11.67 10.03
N MET A 121 23.92 -10.82 10.47
CA MET A 121 25.13 -10.46 9.73
C MET A 121 26.38 -11.27 10.14
N SER A 122 26.27 -12.15 11.14
CA SER A 122 27.33 -13.10 11.56
C SER A 122 27.07 -14.49 10.98
#